data_AF-A0A968FUB7-F1
#
_entry.id   AF-A0A968FUB7-F1
#
_cell.length_a   1.000
_cell.length_b   1.000
_cell.length_c   1.000
_cell.angle_alpha   90.00
_cell.angle_beta   90.00
_cell.angle_gamma   90.00
#
_symmetry.space_group_name_H-M   'P 1'
#
loop_
_entity.id
_entity.type
_entity.pdbx_description
1 polymer ?
#
loop_
_entity_poly.entity_id
_entity_poly.type
_entity_poly.pdbx_seq_one_letter_code
_entity_poly.pdbx_strand_id
1 'polypeptide(L)' 'MKNLKLYLGLALLILIVIFTLQNAEVVTIKFLFWDYSVSRSIMIFMVLVIGILVGWILSGWGRHTRSVKK' A
#
# COMPACT_ATOMS: atom_id res chain seq x y z
N MET A 1 -29.21 4.35 -13.20
CA MET A 1 -27.98 3.62 -12.83
C MET A 1 -26.68 4.41 -13.00
N LYS A 2 -26.49 5.24 -14.05
CA LYS A 2 -25.25 6.04 -14.23
C LYS A 2 -24.99 7.02 -13.07
N ASN A 3 -26.05 7.65 -12.57
CA ASN A 3 -26.00 8.68 -11.52
C ASN A 3 -25.55 8.06 -10.19
N LEU A 4 -25.98 6.84 -9.88
CA LEU A 4 -25.59 6.12 -8.66
C LEU A 4 -24.09 5.81 -8.65
N LYS A 5 -23.53 5.39 -9.78
CA LYS A 5 -22.07 5.18 -9.92
C LYS A 5 -21.30 6.48 -9.72
N LEU A 6 -21.84 7.61 -10.20
CA LEU A 6 -21.25 8.92 -10.03
C LEU A 6 -21.29 9.38 -8.57
N TYR A 7 -22.42 9.25 -7.88
CA TYR A 7 -22.55 9.56 -6.46
C TYR A 7 -21.68 8.65 -5.57
N LEU A 8 -21.60 7.35 -5.88
CA LEU A 8 -20.69 6.41 -5.20
C LEU A 8 -19.22 6.79 -5.41
N GLY A 9 -18.85 7.16 -6.63
CA GLY A 9 -17.49 7.62 -6.94
C GLY A 9 -17.15 8.90 -6.18
N LEU A 10 -18.08 9.85 -6.12
CA LEU A 10 -17.90 11.10 -5.36
C LEU A 10 -17.76 10.81 -3.85
N ALA A 11 -18.61 9.93 -3.30
CA ALA A 11 -18.56 9.54 -1.90
C ALA A 11 -17.23 8.86 -1.54
N LEU A 12 -16.74 7.96 -2.40
CA LEU A 12 -15.43 7.32 -2.24
C LEU A 12 -14.29 8.35 -2.29
N LEU A 13 -14.36 9.31 -3.20
CA LEU A 13 -13.34 10.36 -3.32
C LEU A 13 -13.30 11.23 -2.05
N ILE A 14 -14.46 11.64 -1.54
CA ILE A 14 -14.57 12.39 -0.28
C ILE A 14 -14.01 11.57 0.88
N LEU A 15 -14.33 10.27 0.94
CA LEU A 15 -13.83 9.37 1.98
C LEU A 15 -12.30 9.25 1.96
N ILE A 16 -11.70 9.17 0.78
CA ILE A 16 -10.24 9.17 0.61
C ILE A 16 -9.63 10.47 1.13
N VAL A 17 -10.21 11.63 0.77
CA VAL A 17 -9.73 12.94 1.25
C VAL A 17 -9.80 13.01 2.78
N ILE A 18 -10.93 12.65 3.38
CA ILE A 18 -11.09 12.64 4.85
C ILE A 18 -10.08 11.70 5.49
N PHE A 19 -9.92 10.49 4.97
CA PHE A 19 -8.94 9.51 5.46
C PHE A 19 -7.53 10.10 5.41
N THR A 20 -7.13 10.72 4.29
CA THR A 20 -5.79 11.33 4.17
C THR A 20 -5.58 12.48 5.13
N LEU A 21 -6.58 13.35 5.35
CA LEU A 21 -6.49 14.48 6.28
C LEU A 21 -6.44 14.00 7.74
N GLN A 22 -7.28 13.04 8.12
CA GLN A 22 -7.30 12.47 9.48
C GLN A 22 -6.01 11.72 9.80
N ASN A 23 -5.37 11.12 8.80
CA ASN A 23 -4.13 10.37 8.94
C ASN A 23 -2.92 11.15 8.39
N ALA A 24 -3.04 12.48 8.27
CA ALA A 24 -1.96 13.39 7.87
C ALA A 24 -0.90 13.60 8.96
N GLU A 25 -0.95 12.83 10.04
CA GLU A 25 0.08 12.83 11.08
C GLU A 25 1.43 12.45 10.46
N VAL A 26 2.37 13.40 10.49
CA VAL A 26 3.72 13.20 9.98
C VAL A 26 4.50 12.39 10.99
N VAL A 27 5.02 11.26 10.56
CA VAL A 27 5.92 10.40 11.33
C VAL A 27 7.33 10.52 10.76
N THR A 28 8.31 10.67 11.65
CA THR A 28 9.72 10.62 11.28
C THR A 28 10.21 9.18 11.37
N ILE A 29 10.62 8.64 10.22
CA ILE A 29 11.26 7.34 10.12
C ILE A 29 12.76 7.55 10.30
N LYS A 30 13.33 6.92 11.32
CA LYS A 30 14.78 6.84 11.52
C LYS A 30 15.27 5.50 11.01
N PHE A 31 16.04 5.50 9.93
CA PHE A 31 16.62 4.28 9.36
C PHE A 31 18.14 4.40 9.31
N LEU A 32 18.83 3.71 10.24
CA LEU A 32 20.28 3.78 10.41
C LEU A 32 20.74 5.25 10.59
N PHE A 33 21.34 5.85 9.55
CA PHE A 33 21.83 7.22 9.55
C PHE A 33 20.88 8.21 8.84
N TRP A 34 19.70 7.75 8.41
CA TRP A 34 18.76 8.54 7.62
C TRP A 34 17.52 8.86 8.45
N ASP A 35 17.10 10.12 8.39
CA ASP A 35 15.86 10.60 8.97
C ASP A 35 14.97 11.13 7.86
N TYR A 36 13.74 10.62 7.76
CA TYR A 36 12.79 11.06 6.74
C TYR A 36 11.38 11.20 7.31
N SER A 37 10.74 12.34 7.05
CA SER A 37 9.41 12.65 7.58
C SER A 37 8.35 12.47 6.51
N VAL A 38 7.39 11.57 6.75
CA VAL A 38 6.29 11.26 5.83
C VAL A 38 4.97 11.16 6.57
N SER A 39 3.85 11.35 5.88
CA SER A 39 2.54 10.99 6.46
C SER A 39 2.52 9.50 6.80
N ARG A 40 1.97 9.16 7.98
CA ARG A 40 1.80 7.78 8.45
C ARG A 40 1.05 6.91 7.44
N SER A 41 0.07 7.46 6.73
CA SER A 41 -0.65 6.73 5.67
C SER A 41 0.24 6.33 4.51
N ILE A 42 1.11 7.24 4.05
CA ILE A 42 2.05 6.98 2.95
C ILE A 42 3.05 5.90 3.39
N MET A 43 3.55 5.99 4.62
CA MET A 43 4.43 4.97 5.20
C MET A 43 3.78 3.58 5.16
N ILE A 44 2.57 3.44 5.70
CA ILE A 44 1.86 2.15 5.74
C ILE A 44 1.62 1.62 4.33
N PHE A 45 1.22 2.47 3.40
CA PHE A 45 1.00 2.09 2.01
C PHE A 45 2.28 1.60 1.33
N MET A 46 3.40 2.30 1.53
CA MET A 46 4.71 1.89 0.99
C MET A 46 5.16 0.54 1.55
N VAL A 47 5.03 0.32 2.86
CA VAL A 47 5.37 -0.97 3.50
C VAL A 47 4.55 -2.11 2.89
N LEU A 48 3.25 -1.90 2.67
CA LEU A 48 2.37 -2.89 2.05
C LEU A 48 2.79 -3.21 0.60
N VAL A 49 3.07 -2.19 -0.21
CA VAL A 49 3.53 -2.38 -1.60
C VAL A 49 4.85 -3.16 -1.63
N ILE A 50 5.82 -2.79 -0.78
CA ILE A 50 7.10 -3.50 -0.67
C ILE A 50 6.87 -4.96 -0.27
N GLY A 51 6.02 -5.22 0.73
CA GLY A 51 5.68 -6.58 1.16
C GLY A 51 5.06 -7.42 0.05
N ILE A 52 4.13 -6.86 -0.74
CA ILE A 52 3.53 -7.53 -1.90
C ILE A 52 4.60 -7.85 -2.96
N LEU A 53 5.46 -6.88 -3.29
CA LEU A 53 6.53 -7.08 -4.28
C LEU A 53 7.51 -8.17 -3.84
N VAL A 54 7.95 -8.14 -2.58
CA VAL A 54 8.83 -9.17 -2.00
C VAL A 54 8.15 -10.54 -2.05
N GLY A 55 6.89 -10.64 -1.62
CA GLY A 55 6.13 -11.88 -1.68
C GLY A 55 5.97 -12.42 -3.12
N TRP A 56 5.72 -11.54 -4.09
CA TRP A 56 5.63 -11.91 -5.50
C TRP A 56 6.98 -12.45 -6.01
N ILE A 57 8.08 -11.72 -5.80
CA ILE A 57 9.42 -12.14 -6.21
C ILE A 57 9.77 -13.51 -5.62
N LEU A 58 9.55 -13.71 -4.32
CA LEU A 58 9.82 -14.99 -3.65
C LEU A 58 8.92 -16.12 -4.18
N SER A 59 7.64 -15.86 -4.48
CA SER A 59 6.73 -16.84 -5.06
C SER A 59 7.07 -17.23 -6.50
N GLY A 60 7.69 -16.32 -7.26
CA GLY A 60 8.23 -16.59 -8.59
C GLY A 60 9.44 -17.52 -8.51
N TRP A 61 10.31 -17.30 -7.52
CA TRP A 61 11.50 -18.11 -7.32
C TRP A 61 11.21 -19.54 -6.84
N GLY A 62 10.22 -19.70 -5.96
CA GLY A 62 9.84 -21.00 -5.39
C GLY A 62 9.12 -21.95 -6.35
N ARG A 63 8.64 -21.49 -7.51
CA ARG A 63 7.86 -22.31 -8.46
C ARG A 63 8.68 -23.18 -9.40
N HIS A 64 10.01 -23.04 -9.45
CA HIS A 64 10.86 -23.87 -10.31
C HIS A 64 11.24 -25.24 -9.66
N THR A 65 10.93 -25.48 -8.39
CA THR A 65 11.43 -26.69 -7.68
C THR A 65 10.42 -27.83 -7.54
N ARG A 66 9.17 -27.69 -8.02
CA ARG A 66 8.12 -28.72 -7.90
C ARG A 66 7.71 -29.41 -9.21
N SER A 67 8.55 -29.37 -10.24
CA SER A 67 8.35 -30.19 -11.45
C SER A 67 9.16 -31.48 -11.46
N VAL A 68 9.75 -31.89 -10.32
CA VAL A 68 10.45 -33.18 -10.18
C VAL A 68 10.07 -33.85 -8.86
N LYS A 69 8.84 -34.36 -8.77
CA LYS A 69 8.60 -35.57 -7.98
C LYS A 69 7.48 -36.37 -8.64
N LYS A 70 7.93 -37.48 -9.23
CA LYS A 70 7.21 -38.66 -9.71
C LYS A 70 5.90 -38.95 -8.99
#